data_AF-A0A8T3X4W5-F1
#
_entry.id   AF-A0A8T3X4W5-F1
#
_cell.length_a   1.000
_cell.length_b   1.000
_cell.length_c   1.000
_cell.angle_alpha   90.00
_cell.angle_beta   90.00
_cell.angle_gamma   90.00
#
_symmetry.space_group_name_H-M   'P 1'
#
loop_
_entity.id
_entity.type
_entity.pdbx_description
1 polymer ?
#
loop_
_entity_poly.entity_id
_entity_poly.type
_entity_poly.pdbx_seq_one_letter_code
_entity_poly.pdbx_strand_id
1 'polypeptide(L)' 'MKQKLSNKNERDYEYQIYVDNKLVWRGLNPEKVYEKIVKENPKKKVAIAWELKEGILIAFI' A
#
# COMPACT_ATOMS: atom_id res chain seq x y z
N MET A 1 -25.70 21.84 20.01
CA MET A 1 -24.57 20.95 20.34
C MET A 1 -23.81 20.65 19.05
N LYS A 2 -22.59 21.18 18.90
CA LYS A 2 -21.72 20.85 17.76
C LYS A 2 -21.12 19.47 18.03
N GLN A 3 -21.51 18.47 17.25
CA GLN A 3 -20.92 17.13 17.33
C GLN A 3 -19.41 17.25 17.11
N LYS A 4 -18.63 16.70 18.04
CA LYS A 4 -17.20 16.46 17.88
C LYS A 4 -17.02 15.61 16.63
N LEU A 5 -16.45 16.17 15.55
CA LEU A 5 -15.90 15.37 14.47
C LEU A 5 -14.81 14.49 15.09
N SER A 6 -15.10 13.20 15.21
CA SER A 6 -14.13 12.22 15.64
C SER A 6 -12.96 12.23 14.65
N ASN A 7 -11.78 12.57 15.14
CA ASN A 7 -10.51 12.30 14.47
C ASN A 7 -10.40 10.80 14.18
N LYS A 8 -10.77 10.37 12.97
CA LYS A 8 -10.28 9.13 12.36
C LYS A 8 -10.61 9.18 10.88
N ASN A 9 -9.63 9.58 10.07
CA ASN A 9 -9.65 9.30 8.63
C ASN A 9 -9.63 7.76 8.50
N GLU A 10 -10.79 7.13 8.48
CA GLU A 10 -10.92 5.75 8.00
C GLU A 10 -10.59 5.80 6.51
N ARG A 11 -9.32 5.64 6.16
CA ARG A 11 -8.89 5.62 4.77
C ARG A 11 -9.61 4.46 4.09
N ASP A 12 -10.37 4.77 3.05
CA ASP A 12 -11.14 3.76 2.30
C ASP A 12 -10.24 2.81 1.51
N TYR A 13 -8.97 3.21 1.32
CA TYR A 13 -7.95 2.40 0.67
C TYR A 13 -6.52 2.73 1.13
N GLU A 14 -5.62 1.77 0.96
CA GLU A 14 -4.17 1.92 1.12
C GLU A 14 -3.41 1.03 0.12
N TYR A 15 -2.33 1.54 -0.46
CA TYR A 15 -1.43 0.74 -1.28
C TYR A 15 -0.47 -0.04 -0.39
N GLN A 16 -0.15 -1.25 -0.83
CA GLN A 16 0.77 -2.14 -0.17
C GLN A 16 1.84 -2.60 -1.15
N ILE A 17 3.11 -2.61 -0.74
CA ILE A 17 4.20 -3.14 -1.56
C ILE A 17 4.78 -4.37 -0.88
N TYR A 18 4.94 -5.43 -1.65
CA TYR A 18 5.44 -6.72 -1.22
C TYR A 18 6.77 -7.04 -1.91
N VAL A 19 7.68 -7.67 -1.18
CA VAL A 19 8.94 -8.22 -1.70
C VAL A 19 9.01 -9.69 -1.28
N ASP A 20 9.06 -10.61 -2.25
CA ASP A 20 8.96 -12.06 -2.03
C ASP A 20 7.81 -12.42 -1.06
N ASN A 21 6.63 -11.87 -1.35
CA ASN A 21 5.39 -12.02 -0.57
C ASN A 21 5.44 -11.45 0.86
N LYS A 22 6.48 -10.69 1.23
CA LYS A 22 6.52 -9.96 2.50
C LYS A 22 6.16 -8.50 2.32
N LEU A 23 5.19 -8.03 3.07
CA LEU A 23 4.81 -6.62 3.10
C LEU A 23 5.99 -5.79 3.65
N VAL A 24 6.46 -4.83 2.86
CA VAL A 24 7.57 -3.93 3.24
C VAL A 24 7.15 -2.47 3.34
N TRP A 25 6.00 -2.11 2.78
CA TRP A 25 5.52 -0.73 2.80
C TRP A 25 4.01 -0.63 2.65
N ARG A 26 3.42 0.40 3.29
CA ARG A 26 2.01 0.79 3.18
C ARG A 26 1.87 2.31 3.04
N GLY A 27 0.93 2.78 2.22
CA GLY A 27 0.61 4.21 2.12
C GLY A 27 -0.22 4.59 0.89
N LEU A 28 -0.37 5.89 0.63
CA LEU A 28 -1.23 6.41 -0.45
C LEU A 28 -0.49 6.78 -1.74
N ASN A 29 0.84 6.92 -1.69
CA ASN A 29 1.66 7.40 -2.81
C ASN A 29 2.80 6.39 -3.08
N PRO A 30 2.52 5.27 -3.76
CA PRO A 30 3.48 4.16 -3.89
C PRO A 30 4.55 4.40 -4.94
N GLU A 31 4.35 5.26 -5.94
CA GLU A 31 5.16 5.28 -7.18
C GLU A 31 6.67 5.40 -6.92
N LYS A 32 7.10 6.50 -6.27
CA LYS A 32 8.51 6.71 -5.92
C LYS A 32 9.06 5.64 -4.98
N VAL A 33 8.20 5.09 -4.12
CA VAL A 33 8.59 4.06 -3.16
C VAL A 33 8.79 2.71 -3.86
N TYR A 34 7.90 2.37 -4.79
CA TYR A 34 7.96 1.16 -5.59
C TYR A 34 9.22 1.13 -6.43
N GLU A 35 9.51 2.20 -7.18
CA GLU A 35 10.73 2.30 -7.96
C GLU A 35 12.00 2.12 -7.11
N LYS A 36 12.02 2.74 -5.92
CA LYS A 36 13.13 2.59 -4.98
C LYS A 36 13.27 1.15 -4.51
N ILE A 37 12.16 0.51 -4.11
CA ILE A 37 12.15 -0.88 -3.66
C ILE A 37 12.60 -1.84 -4.76
N VAL A 38 12.17 -1.64 -6.01
CA VAL A 38 12.61 -2.44 -7.17
C VAL A 38 14.12 -2.30 -7.39
N LYS A 39 14.64 -1.07 -7.36
CA LYS A 39 16.09 -0.80 -7.50
C LYS A 39 16.91 -1.46 -6.38
N GLU A 40 16.41 -1.46 -5.15
CA GLU A 40 17.07 -2.06 -3.99
C GLU A 40 16.96 -3.60 -3.94
N ASN A 41 16.04 -4.20 -4.71
CA ASN A 41 15.76 -5.64 -4.69
C ASN A 41 15.80 -6.27 -6.10
N PRO A 42 16.92 -6.19 -6.84
CA PRO A 42 17.00 -6.54 -8.27
C PRO A 42 16.78 -8.02 -8.62
N LYS A 43 16.75 -8.92 -7.63
CA LYS A 43 16.55 -10.38 -7.82
C LYS A 43 15.27 -10.91 -7.15
N LYS A 44 14.46 -10.03 -6.57
CA LYS A 44 13.28 -10.43 -5.81
C LYS A 44 12.01 -10.08 -6.57
N LYS A 45 10.94 -10.78 -6.25
CA LYS A 45 9.62 -10.44 -6.80
C LYS A 45 9.04 -9.27 -6.02
N VAL A 46 8.85 -8.14 -6.69
CA VAL A 46 8.17 -6.97 -6.12
C VAL A 46 6.75 -6.95 -6.64
N ALA A 47 5.76 -6.82 -5.75
CA ALA A 47 4.35 -6.71 -6.12
C ALA A 47 3.72 -5.50 -5.44
N ILE A 48 2.69 -4.95 -6.06
CA ILE A 48 1.87 -3.88 -5.51
C ILE A 48 0.42 -4.35 -5.39
N ALA A 49 -0.21 -4.04 -4.27
CA ALA A 49 -1.60 -4.33 -4.00
C ALA A 49 -2.32 -3.07 -3.51
N TRP A 50 -3.65 -3.04 -3.69
CA TRP A 50 -4.53 -2.07 -3.06
C TRP A 50 -5.39 -2.81 -2.04
N GLU A 51 -5.29 -2.39 -0.80
CA GLU A 51 -6.20 -2.82 0.26
C GLU A 51 -7.33 -1.78 0.33
N LEU A 52 -8.54 -2.21 -0.02
CA LEU A 52 -9.78 -1.48 0.18
C LEU A 52 -10.43 -1.97 1.48
N LYS A 53 -11.34 -1.18 2.07
CA LYS A 53 -12.17 -1.65 3.20
C LYS A 53 -12.89 -2.98 2.93
N GLU A 54 -13.21 -3.24 1.66
CA GLU A 54 -14.04 -4.36 1.21
C GLU A 54 -13.23 -5.57 0.72
N GLY A 55 -11.90 -5.43 0.56
CA GLY A 55 -11.04 -6.51 0.05
C GLY A 55 -9.71 -6.01 -0.52
N ILE A 56 -8.88 -6.94 -1.02
CA ILE A 56 -7.56 -6.65 -1.58
C ILE A 56 -7.54 -6.96 -3.08
N LEU A 57 -7.13 -5.99 -3.90
CA LEU A 57 -6.83 -6.19 -5.31
C LEU A 57 -5.30 -6.28 -5.49
N ILE A 58 -4.81 -7.37 -6.09
CA ILE A 58 -3.37 -7.61 -6.29
C ILE A 58 -3.06 -7.54 -7.79
N ALA A 59 -2.11 -6.69 -8.17
CA ALA A 59 -1.58 -6.63 -9.52
C ALA A 59 -0.19 -7.30 -9.57
N PHE A 60 -0.05 -8.32 -10.42
CA PHE A 60 1.24 -8.92 -10.76
C PHE A 60 1.73 -8.26 -12.05
N ILE A 61 2.91 -7.63 -12.00
CA ILE A 61 3.57 -7.01 -13.16
C ILE A 61 4.85 -7.80 -13.44
#